data_AF-A0A538NT82-F1
#
_entry.id   AF-A0A538NT82-F1
#
_cell.length_a   1.000
_cell.length_b   1.000
_cell.length_c   1.000
_cell.angle_alpha   90.00
_cell.angle_beta   90.00
_cell.angle_gamma   90.00
#
_symmetry.space_group_name_H-M   'P 1'
#
loop_
_entity.id
_entity.type
_entity.pdbx_description
1 polymer ?
#
loop_
_entity_poly.entity_id
_entity_poly.type
_entity_poly.pdbx_seq_one_letter_code
_entity_poly.pdbx_strand_id
1 'polypeptide(L)'
;MKEIVAELFKRPTKEQSKDTGMAMVLLLLLFSAAFKRETLVTIAIVALVVDMTFPQLYRPVAVLWLGLSHLLGTVVSKILLTLVFFGVVTPIGLARKLLGIDSLKLKDFKSGDNSVMIVRNHIFTGKDIEKPY
;
A
#
# COMPACT_ATOMS: atom_id res chain seq x y z
N MET A 1 1.39 5.52 17.48
CA MET A 1 -0.04 5.60 17.85
C MET A 1 -0.50 7.05 17.98
N LYS A 2 0.20 7.91 18.74
CA LYS A 2 -0.12 9.35 18.85
C LYS A 2 -0.17 10.08 17.49
N GLU A 3 0.73 9.78 16.57
CA GLU A 3 0.73 10.37 15.22
C GLU A 3 -0.45 9.91 14.36
N ILE A 4 -0.84 8.64 14.46
CA ILE A 4 -2.02 8.09 13.75
C ILE A 4 -3.29 8.79 14.25
N VAL A 5 -3.40 8.99 15.57
CA VAL A 5 -4.52 9.70 16.18
C VAL A 5 -4.53 11.17 15.75
N ALA A 6 -3.38 11.83 15.72
CA ALA A 6 -3.25 13.22 15.27
C ALA A 6 -3.63 13.41 13.78
N GLU A 7 -3.23 12.49 12.90
CA GLU A 7 -3.64 12.49 11.49
C GLU A 7 -5.14 12.15 11.34
N LEU A 8 -5.72 11.31 12.20
CA LEU A 8 -7.15 11.00 12.19
C LEU A 8 -8.02 12.23 12.51
N PHE A 9 -7.55 13.13 13.39
CA PHE A 9 -8.26 14.36 13.75
C PHE A 9 -7.89 15.55 12.87
N LYS A 10 -7.05 15.36 11.86
CA LYS A 10 -6.74 16.39 10.87
C LYS A 10 -8.00 16.72 10.09
N ARG A 11 -8.37 18.00 10.07
CA ARG A 11 -9.58 18.45 9.39
C ARG A 11 -9.43 18.23 7.88
N PRO A 12 -10.30 17.44 7.24
CA PRO A 12 -10.20 17.20 5.80
C PRO A 12 -10.45 18.48 5.02
N THR A 13 -9.75 18.61 3.90
CA THR A 13 -9.92 19.76 3.01
C THR A 13 -11.31 19.76 2.37
N LYS A 14 -11.70 20.91 1.79
CA LYS A 14 -12.98 21.01 1.05
C LYS A 14 -13.03 20.00 -0.10
N GLU A 15 -11.90 19.80 -0.77
CA GLU A 15 -11.74 18.82 -1.86
C GLU A 15 -11.90 17.38 -1.37
N GLN A 16 -11.21 17.00 -0.28
CA GLN A 16 -11.36 15.66 0.31
C GLN A 16 -12.80 15.38 0.79
N SER A 17 -13.50 16.40 1.29
CA SER A 17 -14.90 16.27 1.69
C SER A 17 -15.80 16.05 0.48
N LYS A 18 -15.54 16.76 -0.63
CA LYS A 18 -16.22 16.56 -1.92
C LYS A 18 -15.96 15.17 -2.50
N ASP A 19 -14.69 14.73 -2.53
CA ASP A 19 -14.33 13.40 -3.04
C ASP A 19 -15.00 12.29 -2.23
N THR A 20 -15.08 12.47 -0.92
CA THR A 20 -15.83 11.54 -0.05
C THR A 20 -17.34 11.58 -0.36
N GLY A 21 -17.91 12.77 -0.59
CA GLY A 21 -19.30 12.92 -0.99
C GLY A 21 -19.61 12.21 -2.31
N MET A 22 -18.76 12.40 -3.33
CA MET A 22 -18.84 11.68 -4.60
C MET A 22 -18.73 10.16 -4.43
N ALA A 23 -17.83 9.68 -3.57
CA ALA A 23 -17.72 8.26 -3.26
C ALA A 23 -18.98 7.70 -2.59
N MET A 24 -19.59 8.46 -1.67
CA MET A 24 -20.85 8.07 -1.02
C MET A 24 -22.02 8.02 -2.00
N VAL A 25 -22.12 8.99 -2.92
CA VAL A 25 -23.11 8.98 -3.99
C VAL A 25 -22.93 7.75 -4.88
N LEU A 26 -21.68 7.45 -5.27
CA LEU A 26 -21.38 6.26 -6.08
C LEU A 26 -21.79 4.98 -5.36
N LEU A 27 -21.50 4.86 -4.06
CA LEU A 27 -21.95 3.72 -3.26
C LEU A 27 -23.47 3.59 -3.29
N LEU A 28 -24.21 4.68 -3.05
CA LEU A 28 -25.68 4.65 -3.10
C LEU A 28 -26.21 4.19 -4.46
N LEU A 29 -25.59 4.61 -5.56
CA LEU A 29 -25.97 4.16 -6.91
C LEU A 29 -25.65 2.68 -7.14
N LEU A 30 -24.49 2.18 -6.70
CA LEU A 30 -24.15 0.76 -6.78
C LEU A 30 -25.11 -0.10 -5.95
N PHE A 31 -25.46 0.34 -4.74
CA PHE A 31 -26.47 -0.31 -3.92
C PHE A 31 -27.85 -0.29 -4.60
N SER A 32 -28.23 0.85 -5.19
CA SER A 32 -29.49 0.95 -5.94
C SER A 32 -29.54 -0.06 -7.10
N ALA A 33 -28.46 -0.17 -7.87
CA ALA A 33 -28.35 -1.10 -8.99
C ALA A 33 -28.37 -2.57 -8.54
N ALA A 34 -27.68 -2.90 -7.45
CA ALA A 34 -27.63 -4.26 -6.92
C ALA A 34 -28.96 -4.72 -6.32
N PHE A 35 -29.65 -3.85 -5.59
CA PHE A 35 -30.90 -4.17 -4.88
C PHE A 35 -32.17 -3.79 -5.64
N LYS A 36 -32.05 -3.18 -6.83
CA LYS A 36 -33.15 -2.70 -7.71
C LYS A 36 -34.18 -1.83 -6.97
N ARG A 37 -33.71 -0.93 -6.11
CA ARG A 37 -34.57 -0.04 -5.32
C ARG A 37 -34.49 1.40 -5.82
N GLU A 38 -35.52 1.82 -6.56
CA GLU A 38 -35.62 3.18 -7.13
C GLU A 38 -35.52 4.30 -6.08
N THR A 39 -35.92 4.03 -4.83
CA THR A 39 -35.80 5.00 -3.73
C THR A 39 -34.36 5.40 -3.43
N LEU A 40 -33.38 4.51 -3.65
CA LEU A 40 -31.97 4.85 -3.46
C LEU A 40 -31.46 5.81 -4.54
N VAL A 41 -32.01 5.78 -5.75
CA VAL A 41 -31.66 6.73 -6.81
C VAL A 41 -32.06 8.15 -6.40
N THR A 42 -33.28 8.31 -5.88
CA THR A 42 -33.74 9.64 -5.40
C THR A 42 -32.84 10.16 -4.28
N ILE A 43 -32.47 9.31 -3.32
CA ILE A 43 -31.55 9.68 -2.23
C ILE A 43 -30.17 10.04 -2.78
N ALA A 44 -29.65 9.29 -3.76
CA ALA A 44 -28.36 9.57 -4.39
C ALA A 44 -28.36 10.92 -5.13
N ILE A 45 -29.44 11.27 -5.83
CA ILE A 45 -29.59 12.57 -6.50
C ILE A 45 -29.58 13.70 -5.47
N VAL A 46 -30.35 13.58 -4.39
CA VAL A 46 -30.37 14.59 -3.32
C VAL A 46 -28.99 14.74 -2.69
N ALA A 47 -28.34 13.62 -2.37
CA ALA A 47 -26.98 13.61 -1.83
C ALA A 47 -25.98 14.29 -2.78
N LEU A 48 -26.08 14.06 -4.09
CA LEU A 48 -25.22 14.70 -5.09
C LEU A 48 -25.42 16.23 -5.13
N VAL A 49 -26.67 16.70 -5.09
CA VAL A 49 -26.96 18.15 -5.04
C VAL A 49 -26.37 18.77 -3.77
N VAL A 50 -26.47 18.08 -2.63
CA VAL A 50 -25.87 18.51 -1.37
C VAL A 50 -24.34 18.56 -1.47
N ASP A 51 -23.71 17.57 -2.09
CA ASP A 51 -22.25 17.55 -2.29
C ASP A 51 -21.77 18.70 -3.19
N MET A 52 -22.51 19.00 -4.25
CA MET A 52 -22.18 20.12 -5.14
C MET A 52 -22.33 21.49 -4.46
N THR A 53 -23.35 21.65 -3.61
CA THR A 53 -23.69 22.94 -2.99
C THR A 53 -22.89 23.19 -1.71
N PHE A 54 -22.78 22.17 -0.86
CA PHE A 54 -22.15 22.26 0.46
C PHE A 54 -21.38 20.98 0.82
N PRO A 55 -20.22 20.72 0.17
CA PRO A 55 -19.43 19.50 0.40
C PRO A 55 -18.89 19.40 1.84
N GLN A 56 -18.89 20.51 2.58
CA GLN A 56 -18.46 20.53 3.98
C GLN A 56 -19.37 19.70 4.90
N LEU A 57 -20.60 19.37 4.49
CA LEU A 57 -21.48 18.49 5.24
C LEU A 57 -20.92 17.06 5.33
N TYR A 58 -20.11 16.65 4.35
CA TYR A 58 -19.48 15.33 4.30
C TYR A 58 -18.23 15.23 5.17
N ARG A 59 -17.78 16.30 5.84
CA ARG A 59 -16.62 16.29 6.73
C ARG A 59 -16.60 15.16 7.78
N PRO A 60 -17.65 14.93 8.60
CA PRO A 60 -17.61 13.86 9.59
C PRO A 60 -17.45 12.49 8.93
N VAL A 61 -18.10 12.28 7.79
CA VAL A 61 -17.97 11.05 7.00
C VAL A 61 -16.56 10.94 6.43
N ALA A 62 -15.98 12.03 5.93
CA ALA A 62 -14.62 12.07 5.39
C ALA A 62 -13.56 11.77 6.44
N VAL A 63 -13.71 12.29 7.66
CA VAL A 63 -12.81 11.96 8.79
C VAL A 63 -12.83 10.46 9.07
N LEU A 64 -14.01 9.87 9.18
CA LEU A 64 -14.15 8.43 9.45
C LEU A 64 -13.65 7.58 8.27
N TRP A 65 -14.03 7.94 7.05
CA TRP A 65 -13.69 7.21 5.84
C TRP A 65 -12.19 7.24 5.54
N LEU A 66 -11.56 8.42 5.61
CA LEU A 66 -10.13 8.57 5.36
C LEU A 66 -9.30 8.00 6.51
N GLY A 67 -9.74 8.18 7.76
CA GLY A 67 -9.11 7.56 8.92
C GLY A 67 -9.13 6.03 8.84
N LEU A 68 -10.27 5.43 8.46
CA LEU A 68 -10.39 4.00 8.25
C LEU A 68 -9.50 3.52 7.11
N SER A 69 -9.50 4.24 5.98
CA SER A 69 -8.64 3.95 4.83
C SER A 69 -7.15 3.94 5.21
N HIS A 70 -6.72 4.90 6.03
CA HIS A 70 -5.33 4.98 6.49
C HIS A 70 -4.95 3.83 7.44
N LEU A 71 -5.85 3.50 8.37
CA LEU A 71 -5.67 2.37 9.28
C LEU A 71 -5.60 1.05 8.51
N LEU A 72 -6.54 0.83 7.58
CA LEU A 72 -6.54 -0.34 6.70
C LEU A 72 -5.25 -0.42 5.89
N GLY A 73 -4.81 0.67 5.26
CA GLY A 73 -3.55 0.69 4.52
C GLY A 73 -2.37 0.26 5.38
N THR A 74 -2.25 0.80 6.59
CA THR A 74 -1.15 0.45 7.51
C THR A 74 -1.18 -1.01 7.94
N VAL A 75 -2.38 -1.54 8.25
CA VAL A 75 -2.54 -2.92 8.71
C VAL A 75 -2.33 -3.90 7.55
N VAL A 76 -2.95 -3.64 6.40
CA VAL A 76 -2.87 -4.48 5.21
C VAL A 76 -1.45 -4.55 4.66
N SER A 77 -0.71 -3.44 4.61
CA SER A 77 0.70 -3.47 4.19
C SER A 77 1.55 -4.39 5.06
N LYS A 78 1.34 -4.39 6.38
CA LYS A 78 2.05 -5.29 7.30
C LYS A 78 1.63 -6.75 7.11
N ILE A 79 0.34 -7.01 6.98
CA ILE A 79 -0.18 -8.36 6.73
C ILE A 79 0.38 -8.91 5.42
N LEU A 80 0.31 -8.13 4.34
CA LEU A 80 0.79 -8.53 3.03
C LEU A 80 2.29 -8.81 3.05
N LEU A 81 3.09 -7.93 3.65
CA LEU A 81 4.53 -8.14 3.79
C LEU A 81 4.84 -9.40 4.61
N THR A 82 4.12 -9.62 5.72
CA THR A 82 4.27 -10.82 6.55
C THR A 82 3.95 -12.08 5.75
N LEU A 83 2.84 -12.07 5.01
CA LEU A 83 2.39 -13.20 4.21
C LEU A 83 3.38 -13.49 3.08
N VAL A 84 3.87 -12.47 2.37
CA VAL A 84 4.89 -12.65 1.32
C VAL A 84 6.20 -13.16 1.93
N PHE A 85 6.63 -12.61 3.06
CA PHE A 85 7.86 -13.01 3.71
C PHE A 85 7.81 -14.47 4.17
N PHE A 86 6.74 -14.90 4.84
CA PHE A 86 6.63 -16.26 5.35
C PHE A 86 6.11 -17.27 4.31
N GLY A 87 5.30 -16.83 3.35
CA GLY A 87 4.73 -17.69 2.31
C GLY A 87 5.64 -17.90 1.10
N VAL A 88 6.54 -16.95 0.81
CA VAL A 88 7.41 -17.00 -0.38
C VAL A 88 8.88 -16.89 -0.02
N VAL A 89 9.29 -15.79 0.64
CA VAL A 89 10.72 -15.50 0.85
C VAL A 89 11.38 -16.54 1.76
N THR A 90 10.76 -16.83 2.91
CA THR A 90 11.25 -17.76 3.93
C THR A 90 11.36 -19.20 3.40
N PRO A 91 10.33 -19.79 2.75
CA PRO A 91 10.45 -21.14 2.22
C PRO A 91 11.50 -21.24 1.10
N ILE A 92 11.64 -20.21 0.24
CA ILE A 92 12.72 -20.17 -0.76
C ILE A 92 14.09 -20.15 -0.08
N GLY A 93 14.26 -19.30 0.95
CA GLY A 93 15.50 -19.23 1.72
C GLY A 93 15.84 -20.54 2.42
N LEU A 94 14.83 -21.20 3.02
CA LEU A 94 14.99 -22.49 3.68
C LEU A 94 15.31 -23.61 2.68
N ALA A 95 14.63 -23.63 1.53
CA ALA A 95 14.92 -24.58 0.45
C ALA A 95 16.36 -24.41 -0.05
N ARG A 96 16.83 -23.18 -0.29
CA ARG A 96 18.23 -22.91 -0.66
C ARG A 96 19.21 -23.38 0.42
N LYS A 97 18.89 -23.16 1.70
CA LYS A 97 19.70 -23.63 2.83
C LYS A 97 19.79 -25.15 2.88
N LEU A 98 18.68 -25.86 2.68
CA LEU A 98 18.63 -27.32 2.65
C LEU A 98 19.39 -27.90 1.44
N LEU A 99 19.31 -27.25 0.29
CA LEU A 99 20.07 -27.61 -0.91
C LEU A 99 21.57 -27.25 -0.80
N GLY A 100 22.01 -26.62 0.29
CA GLY A 100 23.41 -26.25 0.51
C GLY A 100 23.90 -25.08 -0.37
N ILE A 101 22.99 -24.33 -1.00
CA ILE A 101 23.32 -23.22 -1.89
C ILE A 101 23.72 -22.00 -1.06
N ASP A 102 25.02 -21.82 -0.82
CA ASP A 102 25.59 -20.66 -0.12
C ASP A 102 26.17 -19.62 -1.10
N SER A 103 25.29 -18.90 -1.82
CA SER A 103 25.72 -17.90 -2.80
C SER A 103 26.46 -16.70 -2.19
N LEU A 104 26.31 -16.48 -0.88
CA LEU A 104 26.93 -15.35 -0.16
C LEU A 104 28.19 -15.78 0.59
N LYS A 105 28.61 -17.05 0.51
CA LYS A 105 29.74 -17.64 1.24
C LYS A 105 29.70 -17.31 2.74
N LEU A 106 28.51 -17.32 3.34
CA LEU A 106 28.31 -16.91 4.73
C LEU A 106 29.05 -17.83 5.71
N LYS A 107 29.25 -19.10 5.35
CA LYS A 107 30.02 -20.04 6.18
C LYS A 107 31.52 -19.71 6.22
N ASP A 108 32.05 -19.15 5.13
CA ASP A 108 33.47 -18.83 5.00
C ASP A 108 33.78 -17.41 5.50
N PHE A 109 32.75 -16.56 5.61
CA PHE A 109 32.89 -15.18 6.04
C PHE A 109 33.40 -15.11 7.49
N LYS A 110 34.62 -14.58 7.67
CA LYS A 110 35.37 -14.47 8.94
C LYS A 110 35.85 -15.79 9.54
N SER A 111 35.78 -16.89 8.78
CA SER A 111 36.27 -18.19 9.24
C SER A 111 37.79 -18.36 9.05
N GLY A 112 38.46 -17.43 8.35
CA GLY A 112 39.91 -17.40 8.17
C GLY A 112 40.39 -16.11 7.48
N ASP A 113 41.64 -16.10 7.03
CA ASP A 113 42.29 -14.91 6.41
C ASP A 113 41.91 -14.71 4.93
N ASN A 114 41.22 -15.66 4.31
CA ASN A 114 40.84 -15.60 2.91
C ASN A 114 39.64 -14.67 2.67
N SER A 115 39.73 -13.85 1.62
CA SER A 115 38.62 -12.99 1.21
C SER A 115 37.48 -13.78 0.56
N VAL A 116 36.25 -13.55 1.01
CA VAL A 116 35.04 -14.10 0.37
C VAL A 116 34.57 -13.27 -0.83
N MET A 117 35.15 -12.07 -1.02
CA MET A 117 34.80 -11.17 -2.11
C MET A 117 35.35 -11.72 -3.44
N ILE A 118 34.55 -11.59 -4.48
CA ILE A 118 34.91 -12.06 -5.81
C ILE A 118 35.81 -11.00 -6.46
N VAL A 119 37.07 -11.34 -6.73
CA VAL A 119 37.98 -10.47 -7.49
C VAL A 119 37.51 -10.43 -8.94
N ARG A 120 37.04 -9.26 -9.37
CA ARG A 120 36.64 -9.03 -10.76
C ARG A 120 37.88 -8.64 -11.56
N ASN A 121 38.57 -9.61 -12.15
CA ASN A 121 39.69 -9.38 -13.08
C ASN A 121 39.16 -8.96 -14.47
N HIS A 122 38.37 -7.88 -14.49
CA HIS A 122 37.75 -7.36 -15.71
C HIS A 122 38.43 -6.05 -16.11
N ILE A 123 38.90 -5.97 -17.36
CA ILE A 123 39.46 -4.73 -17.91
C ILE A 123 38.30 -3.88 -18.40
N PHE A 124 38.08 -2.75 -17.72
CA PHE A 124 37.01 -1.83 -18.09
C PHE A 124 37.27 -1.21 -19.48
N THR A 125 36.27 -1.30 -20.34
CA THR A 125 36.25 -0.73 -21.68
C THR A 125 35.21 0.39 -21.76
N GLY A 126 35.26 1.20 -22.83
CA GLY A 126 34.26 2.25 -23.04
C GLY A 126 32.82 1.72 -23.12
N LYS A 127 32.62 0.48 -23.56
CA LYS A 127 31.29 -0.16 -23.64
C LYS A 127 30.67 -0.41 -22.26
N ASP A 128 31.49 -0.60 -21.23
CA ASP A 128 31.02 -0.82 -19.86
C ASP A 128 30.51 0.47 -19.20
N ILE A 129 30.95 1.63 -19.73
CA ILE A 129 30.42 2.94 -19.33
C ILE A 129 29.05 3.16 -19.96
N GLU A 130 28.84 2.68 -21.19
CA GLU A 130 27.54 2.78 -21.88
C GLU A 130 26.50 1.81 -21.29
N LYS A 131 26.93 0.66 -20.75
CA LYS A 131 26.06 -0.35 -20.11
C LYS A 131 26.66 -0.86 -18.80
N PRO A 132 26.46 -0.14 -17.68
CA PRO A 132 27.10 -0.44 -16.41
C PRO A 132 26.45 -1.59 -15.61
N TYR A 133 25.40 -2.22 -16.12
CA TYR A 133 24.62 -3.31 -15.50
C TYR A 133 24.29 -4.40 -16.52
#